data_AF-A0A1S7DUH5-F1
#
_entry.id   AF-A0A1S7DUH5-F1
#
_cell.length_a   1.000
_cell.length_b   1.000
_cell.length_c   1.000
_cell.angle_alpha   90.00
_cell.angle_beta   90.00
_cell.angle_gamma   90.00
#
_symmetry.space_group_name_H-M   'P 1'
#
loop_
_entity.id
_entity.type
_entity.pdbx_description
1 polymer ?
#
loop_
_entity_poly.entity_id
_entity_poly.type
_entity_poly.pdbx_seq_one_letter_code
_entity_poly.pdbx_strand_id
1 'polypeptide(L)'
;MLGLAYNSRFLNTFVRKIPLLKIFYVGLSWALVSAWLFLPKIDGAIFWVSFLYVSALVLPFDIRDKSSDKVITFPKFIGVAATKRLAYVLLIFSGGLSFIYFNTLYAVAFGGAIVVALALVYGASESKPDWYFSLLVETCCGLPLLFLILLEYF
;
A
#
# COMPACT_ATOMS: atom_id res chain seq x y z
N MET A 1 -18.66 -1.18 -12.30
CA MET A 1 -19.69 -1.20 -11.23
C MET A 1 -19.17 -0.63 -9.90
N LEU A 2 -17.92 -0.83 -9.49
CA LEU A 2 -17.34 -0.18 -8.29
C LEU A 2 -17.34 1.37 -8.35
N GLY A 3 -17.13 1.96 -9.53
CA GLY A 3 -17.25 3.41 -9.72
C GLY A 3 -18.67 3.99 -9.54
N LEU A 4 -19.72 3.17 -9.75
CA LEU A 4 -21.11 3.60 -9.49
C LEU A 4 -21.47 3.51 -8.00
N ALA A 5 -20.86 2.57 -7.26
CA ALA A 5 -20.93 2.53 -5.81
C ALA A 5 -20.19 3.71 -5.15
N TYR A 6 -19.10 4.19 -5.78
CA TYR A 6 -18.30 5.33 -5.29
C TYR A 6 -19.13 6.60 -5.08
N ASN A 7 -20.18 6.83 -5.88
CA ASN A 7 -21.06 7.98 -5.76
C ASN A 7 -22.37 7.68 -5.00
N SER A 8 -22.44 6.57 -4.26
CA SER A 8 -23.58 6.27 -3.40
C SER A 8 -23.51 7.07 -2.09
N ARG A 9 -24.66 7.53 -1.60
CA ARG A 9 -24.81 8.20 -0.29
C ARG A 9 -24.17 7.42 0.86
N PHE A 10 -24.08 6.10 0.75
CA PHE A 10 -23.48 5.21 1.74
C PHE A 10 -21.96 5.37 1.85
N LEU A 11 -21.23 5.30 0.72
CA LEU A 11 -19.78 5.46 0.67
C LEU A 11 -19.32 6.88 1.05
N ASN A 12 -20.11 7.91 0.68
CA ASN A 12 -19.81 9.30 1.03
C ASN A 12 -20.03 9.62 2.52
N THR A 13 -20.91 8.86 3.20
CA THR A 13 -21.27 9.14 4.61
C THR A 13 -20.48 8.29 5.61
N PHE A 14 -20.24 7.00 5.34
CA PHE A 14 -19.70 6.07 6.34
C PHE A 14 -18.20 5.80 6.18
N VAL A 15 -17.74 5.36 5.01
CA VAL A 15 -16.32 4.95 4.84
C VAL A 15 -15.37 6.15 4.82
N ARG A 16 -15.83 7.30 4.30
CA ARG A 16 -15.02 8.52 4.18
C ARG A 16 -14.75 9.24 5.51
N LYS A 17 -15.50 8.90 6.57
CA LYS A 17 -15.43 9.55 7.89
C LYS A 17 -14.86 8.68 9.00
N ILE A 18 -14.66 7.36 8.79
CA ILE A 18 -14.05 6.50 9.80
C ILE A 18 -12.53 6.78 9.75
N PRO A 19 -11.98 7.48 10.75
CA PRO A 19 -10.58 7.82 10.77
C PRO A 19 -9.74 6.54 10.86
N LEU A 20 -8.53 6.54 10.27
CA LEU A 20 -7.56 5.43 10.31
C LEU A 20 -7.96 4.15 9.54
N LEU A 21 -9.24 3.78 9.48
CA LEU A 21 -9.68 2.53 8.82
C LEU A 21 -9.58 2.59 7.29
N LYS A 22 -9.63 3.78 6.71
CA LYS A 22 -9.56 4.00 5.26
C LYS A 22 -8.36 3.30 4.61
N ILE A 23 -7.20 3.31 5.27
CA ILE A 23 -5.96 2.74 4.75
C ILE A 23 -6.05 1.21 4.64
N PHE A 24 -6.56 0.57 5.69
CA PHE A 24 -6.78 -0.87 5.69
C PHE A 24 -7.90 -1.26 4.75
N TYR A 25 -8.91 -0.42 4.54
CA TYR A 25 -9.96 -0.67 3.56
C TYR A 25 -9.42 -0.71 2.12
N VAL A 26 -8.53 0.22 1.75
CA VAL A 26 -7.86 0.19 0.43
C VAL A 26 -7.01 -1.07 0.31
N GLY A 27 -6.18 -1.38 1.31
CA GLY A 27 -5.38 -2.61 1.32
C GLY A 27 -6.23 -3.89 1.21
N LEU A 28 -7.35 -3.95 1.94
CA LEU A 28 -8.28 -5.08 1.93
C LEU A 28 -8.92 -5.27 0.57
N SER A 29 -9.33 -4.18 -0.09
CA SER A 29 -9.92 -4.23 -1.41
C SER A 29 -8.94 -4.81 -2.43
N TRP A 30 -7.69 -4.36 -2.42
CA TRP A 30 -6.64 -4.87 -3.30
C TRP A 30 -6.27 -6.32 -3.00
N ALA A 31 -6.18 -6.69 -1.72
CA ALA A 31 -5.88 -8.05 -1.31
C ALA A 31 -6.96 -9.04 -1.75
N LEU A 32 -8.24 -8.70 -1.57
CA LEU A 32 -9.36 -9.55 -2.01
C LEU A 32 -9.41 -9.70 -3.53
N VAL A 33 -9.18 -8.61 -4.27
CA VAL A 33 -9.12 -8.67 -5.74
C VAL A 33 -7.98 -9.57 -6.21
N SER A 34 -6.80 -9.47 -5.58
CA SER A 34 -5.61 -10.23 -5.99
C SER A 34 -5.66 -11.70 -5.57
N ALA A 35 -6.23 -11.99 -4.40
CA ALA A 35 -6.15 -13.30 -3.77
C ALA A 35 -7.42 -14.16 -3.91
N TRP A 36 -8.57 -13.55 -4.22
CA TRP A 36 -9.86 -14.24 -4.26
C TRP A 36 -10.58 -14.07 -5.59
N LEU A 37 -10.66 -12.85 -6.13
CA LEU A 37 -11.55 -12.57 -7.28
C LEU A 37 -11.15 -13.34 -8.56
N PHE A 38 -9.86 -13.47 -8.81
CA PHE A 38 -9.33 -14.06 -10.05
C PHE A 38 -8.72 -15.45 -9.88
N LEU A 39 -8.74 -16.00 -8.66
CA LEU A 39 -8.16 -17.30 -8.36
C LEU A 39 -9.25 -18.35 -8.12
N PRO A 40 -9.04 -19.61 -8.53
CA PRO A 40 -10.02 -20.69 -8.33
C PRO A 40 -10.24 -21.01 -6.84
N LYS A 41 -9.31 -20.61 -5.96
CA LYS A 41 -9.39 -20.71 -4.51
C LYS A 41 -8.74 -19.48 -3.89
N ILE A 42 -9.20 -19.09 -2.69
CA ILE A 42 -8.59 -18.00 -1.93
C ILE A 42 -7.14 -18.38 -1.60
N ASP A 43 -6.20 -17.52 -1.99
CA ASP A 43 -4.79 -17.66 -1.63
C ASP A 43 -4.43 -16.76 -0.44
N GLY A 44 -4.23 -17.37 0.73
CA GLY A 44 -3.92 -16.63 1.95
C GLY A 44 -2.58 -15.88 1.90
N ALA A 45 -1.59 -16.40 1.17
CA ALA A 45 -0.28 -15.75 1.07
C ALA A 45 -0.37 -14.49 0.22
N ILE A 46 -0.99 -14.57 -0.96
CA ILE A 46 -1.24 -13.42 -1.83
C ILE A 46 -2.07 -12.38 -1.08
N PHE A 47 -3.07 -12.81 -0.31
CA PHE A 47 -3.90 -11.91 0.48
C PHE A 47 -3.07 -11.11 1.48
N TRP A 48 -2.32 -11.77 2.36
CA TRP A 48 -1.59 -11.08 3.43
C TRP A 48 -0.43 -10.22 2.90
N VAL A 49 0.31 -10.72 1.89
CA VAL A 49 1.38 -9.95 1.25
C VAL A 49 0.81 -8.67 0.64
N SER A 50 -0.26 -8.79 -0.16
CA SER A 50 -0.89 -7.66 -0.84
C SER A 50 -1.53 -6.68 0.14
N PHE A 51 -2.22 -7.19 1.16
CA PHE A 51 -2.89 -6.37 2.17
C PHE A 51 -1.89 -5.46 2.89
N LEU A 52 -0.81 -6.04 3.42
CA LEU A 52 0.21 -5.31 4.17
C LEU A 52 0.95 -4.32 3.27
N TYR A 53 1.31 -4.74 2.05
CA TYR A 53 2.03 -3.89 1.10
C TYR A 53 1.24 -2.65 0.72
N VAL A 54 -0.01 -2.83 0.26
CA VAL A 54 -0.86 -1.72 -0.19
C VAL A 54 -1.23 -0.82 0.98
N SER A 55 -1.53 -1.38 2.16
CA SER A 55 -1.77 -0.55 3.36
C SER A 55 -0.55 0.29 3.72
N ALA A 56 0.67 -0.21 3.55
CA ALA A 56 1.87 0.56 3.78
C ALA A 56 2.06 1.71 2.79
N LEU A 57 1.82 1.47 1.49
CA LEU A 57 1.97 2.47 0.43
C LEU A 57 0.95 3.61 0.50
N VAL A 58 -0.19 3.40 1.16
CA VAL A 58 -1.20 4.44 1.35
C VAL A 58 -0.80 5.44 2.47
N LEU A 59 0.03 5.02 3.44
CA LEU A 59 0.44 5.87 4.57
C LEU A 59 1.24 7.14 4.17
N PRO A 60 2.15 7.11 3.17
CA PRO A 60 2.77 8.31 2.61
C PRO A 60 1.77 9.37 2.15
N PHE A 61 0.64 8.98 1.54
CA PHE A 61 -0.39 9.93 1.11
C PHE A 61 -1.07 10.59 2.31
N ASP A 62 -1.32 9.84 3.38
CA ASP A 62 -1.78 10.41 4.65
C ASP A 62 -0.78 11.44 5.22
N ILE A 63 0.54 11.19 5.07
CA ILE A 63 1.60 12.13 5.50
C ILE A 63 1.56 13.41 4.66
N ARG A 64 1.40 13.29 3.33
CA ARG A 64 1.26 14.44 2.43
C ARG A 64 0.09 15.33 2.82
N ASP A 65 -1.07 14.72 3.07
CA ASP A 65 -2.34 15.41 3.24
C ASP A 65 -2.63 15.79 4.71
N LYS A 66 -1.65 15.62 5.60
CA LYS A 66 -1.82 15.83 7.03
C LYS A 66 -2.33 17.23 7.38
N SER A 67 -1.87 18.30 6.74
CA SER A 67 -2.34 19.66 7.06
C SER A 67 -3.70 20.01 6.43
N SER A 68 -4.06 19.38 5.32
CA SER A 68 -5.28 19.68 4.55
C SER A 68 -6.49 18.83 4.95
N ASP A 69 -6.27 17.64 5.50
CA ASP A 69 -7.34 16.73 5.89
C ASP A 69 -8.22 17.30 7.01
N LYS A 70 -9.53 17.08 6.95
CA LYS A 70 -10.45 17.46 8.05
C LYS A 70 -10.71 16.32 9.04
N VAL A 71 -10.37 15.10 8.65
CA VAL A 71 -10.56 13.86 9.43
C VAL A 71 -9.24 13.50 10.12
N ILE A 72 -9.31 12.74 11.21
CA ILE A 72 -8.13 12.25 11.91
C ILE A 72 -7.45 11.16 11.06
N THR A 73 -6.25 11.47 10.55
CA THR A 73 -5.38 10.52 9.84
C THR A 73 -4.27 10.00 10.75
N PHE A 74 -3.54 8.96 10.32
CA PHE A 74 -2.43 8.44 11.13
C PHE A 74 -1.40 9.50 11.52
N PRO A 75 -0.90 10.35 10.62
CA PRO A 75 0.09 11.36 11.00
C PRO A 75 -0.48 12.46 11.90
N LYS A 76 -1.80 12.66 11.95
CA LYS A 76 -2.44 13.50 12.97
C LYS A 76 -2.57 12.81 14.32
N PHE A 77 -2.85 11.50 14.33
CA PHE A 77 -3.10 10.73 15.54
C PHE A 77 -1.81 10.32 16.27
N ILE A 78 -0.84 9.76 15.53
CA ILE A 78 0.43 9.23 16.08
C ILE A 78 1.66 10.04 15.67
N GLY A 79 1.49 11.05 14.80
CA GLY A 79 2.60 11.85 14.27
C GLY A 79 3.30 11.21 13.07
N VAL A 80 3.91 12.06 12.23
CA VAL A 80 4.56 11.64 10.96
C VAL A 80 5.64 10.56 11.18
N ALA A 81 6.47 10.71 12.21
CA ALA A 81 7.54 9.74 12.50
C ALA A 81 6.99 8.35 12.85
N ALA A 82 5.90 8.28 13.63
CA ALA A 82 5.28 7.00 13.97
C ALA A 82 4.54 6.41 12.77
N THR A 83 3.90 7.24 11.91
CA THR A 83 3.30 6.80 10.65
C THR A 83 4.32 6.17 9.71
N LYS A 84 5.52 6.76 9.60
CA LYS A 84 6.63 6.14 8.84
C LYS A 84 7.04 4.79 9.44
N ARG A 85 7.21 4.71 10.76
CA ARG A 85 7.52 3.44 11.43
C ARG A 85 6.46 2.38 11.19
N LEU A 86 5.18 2.74 11.21
CA LEU A 86 4.08 1.83 10.88
C LEU A 86 4.20 1.30 9.45
N ALA A 87 4.43 2.20 8.48
CA ALA A 87 4.62 1.80 7.08
C ALA A 87 5.82 0.86 6.91
N TYR A 88 6.94 1.14 7.60
CA TYR A 88 8.11 0.26 7.61
C TYR A 88 7.79 -1.14 8.13
N VAL A 89 7.10 -1.21 9.27
CA VAL A 89 6.70 -2.48 9.88
C VAL A 89 5.85 -3.29 8.89
N LEU A 90 4.84 -2.66 8.29
CA LEU A 90 3.97 -3.31 7.30
C LEU A 90 4.75 -3.80 6.06
N LEU A 91 5.67 -3.00 5.53
CA LEU A 91 6.53 -3.38 4.40
C LEU A 91 7.45 -4.56 4.75
N ILE A 92 8.10 -4.53 5.92
CA ILE A 92 8.99 -5.61 6.36
C ILE A 92 8.20 -6.92 6.54
N PHE A 93 7.02 -6.87 7.16
CA PHE A 93 6.19 -8.07 7.29
C PHE A 93 5.70 -8.58 5.92
N SER A 94 5.29 -7.69 5.02
CA SER A 94 4.90 -8.07 3.66
C SER A 94 6.05 -8.75 2.90
N GLY A 95 7.25 -8.15 2.94
CA GLY A 95 8.45 -8.72 2.34
C GLY A 95 8.82 -10.07 2.96
N GLY A 96 8.82 -10.18 4.29
CA GLY A 96 9.11 -11.43 4.99
C GLY A 96 8.15 -12.56 4.60
N LEU A 97 6.85 -12.28 4.51
CA LEU A 97 5.86 -13.25 4.04
C LEU A 97 6.13 -13.66 2.58
N SER A 98 6.55 -12.74 1.71
CA SER A 98 6.87 -13.08 0.32
C SER A 98 8.02 -14.09 0.23
N PHE A 99 9.07 -13.97 1.05
CA PHE A 99 10.18 -14.92 1.09
C PHE A 99 9.82 -16.28 1.69
N ILE A 100 8.76 -16.35 2.48
CA ILE A 100 8.26 -17.60 3.07
C ILE A 100 7.36 -18.35 2.07
N TYR A 101 6.49 -17.64 1.34
CA TYR A 101 5.41 -18.25 0.57
C TYR A 101 5.59 -18.23 -0.95
N PHE A 102 6.34 -17.28 -1.50
CA PHE A 102 6.53 -17.19 -2.95
C PHE A 102 7.80 -17.90 -3.38
N ASN A 103 7.91 -18.21 -4.68
CA ASN A 103 9.16 -18.75 -5.22
C ASN A 103 10.28 -17.69 -5.07
N THR A 104 11.53 -18.15 -5.17
CA THR A 104 12.69 -17.27 -5.01
C THR A 104 12.70 -16.09 -5.98
N LEU A 105 12.32 -16.30 -7.24
CA LEU A 105 12.33 -15.25 -8.27
C LEU A 105 11.33 -14.12 -7.95
N TYR A 106 10.07 -14.46 -7.67
CA TYR A 106 9.02 -13.52 -7.27
C TYR A 106 9.35 -12.85 -5.93
N ALA A 107 9.90 -13.59 -4.96
CA ALA A 107 10.30 -13.03 -3.67
C ALA A 107 11.45 -12.02 -3.81
N VAL A 108 12.45 -12.29 -4.64
CA VAL A 108 13.55 -11.35 -4.92
C VAL A 108 13.05 -10.12 -5.67
N ALA A 109 12.23 -10.29 -6.71
CA ALA A 109 11.61 -9.18 -7.43
C ALA A 109 10.79 -8.27 -6.51
N PHE A 110 9.94 -8.87 -5.67
CA PHE A 110 9.15 -8.15 -4.69
C PHE A 110 10.02 -7.50 -3.61
N GLY A 111 11.07 -8.18 -3.15
CA GLY A 111 12.06 -7.64 -2.21
C GLY A 111 12.74 -6.37 -2.73
N GLY A 112 13.08 -6.32 -4.01
CA GLY A 112 13.56 -5.10 -4.66
C GLY A 112 12.56 -3.95 -4.56
N ALA A 113 11.27 -4.22 -4.80
CA ALA A 113 10.21 -3.22 -4.69
C ALA A 113 10.03 -2.74 -3.25
N ILE A 114 10.14 -3.63 -2.26
CA ILE A 114 10.13 -3.28 -0.83
C ILE A 114 11.26 -2.31 -0.49
N VAL A 115 12.48 -2.51 -0.99
CA VAL A 115 13.61 -1.61 -0.74
C VAL A 115 13.32 -0.20 -1.28
N VAL A 116 12.78 -0.10 -2.49
CA VAL A 116 12.39 1.20 -3.07
C VAL A 116 11.26 1.84 -2.26
N ALA A 117 10.23 1.07 -1.89
CA ALA A 117 9.13 1.55 -1.07
C ALA A 117 9.61 2.10 0.28
N LEU A 118 10.53 1.41 0.96
CA LEU A 118 11.12 1.87 2.22
C LEU A 118 11.85 3.21 2.03
N ALA A 119 12.65 3.36 0.97
CA ALA A 119 13.33 4.61 0.66
C ALA A 119 12.33 5.77 0.41
N LEU A 120 11.22 5.50 -0.28
CA LEU A 120 10.18 6.50 -0.50
C LEU A 120 9.39 6.86 0.77
N VAL A 121 9.13 5.89 1.64
CA VAL A 121 8.50 6.17 2.95
C VAL A 121 9.44 7.01 3.82
N TYR A 122 10.74 6.74 3.79
CA TYR A 122 11.73 7.56 4.50
C TYR A 122 11.66 9.03 4.07
N GLY A 123 11.63 9.27 2.76
CA GLY A 123 11.61 10.60 2.17
C GLY A 123 10.25 11.32 2.25
N ALA A 124 9.17 10.65 2.64
CA ALA A 124 7.83 11.25 2.66
C ALA A 124 7.73 12.39 3.70
N SER A 125 7.32 13.58 3.28
CA SER A 125 7.02 14.71 4.16
C SER A 125 5.96 15.61 3.51
N GLU A 126 5.30 16.43 4.32
CA GLU A 126 4.30 17.41 3.84
C GLU A 126 4.89 18.40 2.82
N SER A 127 6.20 18.66 2.88
CA SER A 127 6.90 19.57 1.96
C SER A 127 7.26 18.95 0.61
N LYS A 128 7.04 17.64 0.41
CA LYS A 128 7.35 16.98 -0.86
C LYS A 128 6.32 17.37 -1.92
N PRO A 129 6.73 17.60 -3.17
CA PRO A 129 5.83 17.96 -4.25
C PRO A 129 4.89 16.78 -4.59
N ASP A 130 3.72 17.07 -5.16
CA ASP A 130 2.69 16.06 -5.45
C ASP A 130 3.17 14.90 -6.32
N TRP A 131 4.06 15.19 -7.29
CA TRP A 131 4.64 14.16 -8.17
C TRP A 131 5.43 13.10 -7.39
N TYR A 132 5.97 13.43 -6.22
CA TYR A 132 6.64 12.45 -5.36
C TYR A 132 5.68 11.30 -4.98
N PHE A 133 4.43 11.64 -4.67
CA PHE A 133 3.44 10.66 -4.24
C PHE A 133 2.72 10.02 -5.43
N SER A 134 2.22 10.84 -6.35
CA SER A 134 1.42 10.37 -7.50
C SER A 134 2.24 9.66 -8.57
N LEU A 135 3.55 9.91 -8.66
CA LEU A 135 4.41 9.22 -9.62
C LEU A 135 5.29 8.19 -8.92
N LEU A 136 6.12 8.58 -7.95
CA LEU A 136 7.07 7.60 -7.36
C LEU A 136 6.37 6.58 -6.46
N VAL A 137 5.61 7.02 -5.46
CA VAL A 137 4.96 6.10 -4.51
C VAL A 137 3.91 5.23 -5.20
N GLU A 138 3.12 5.79 -6.12
CA GLU A 138 2.10 5.04 -6.86
C GLU A 138 2.72 3.99 -7.80
N THR A 139 3.84 4.30 -8.46
CA THR A 139 4.55 3.34 -9.34
C THR A 139 5.09 2.13 -8.56
N CYS A 140 5.26 2.21 -7.24
CA CYS A 140 5.65 1.06 -6.42
C CYS A 140 4.68 -0.12 -6.51
N CYS A 141 3.41 0.10 -6.88
CA CYS A 141 2.48 -0.98 -7.14
C CYS A 141 2.90 -1.85 -8.35
N GLY A 142 3.55 -1.25 -9.36
CA GLY A 142 4.03 -1.95 -10.56
C GLY A 142 5.50 -2.39 -10.52
N LEU A 143 6.29 -1.89 -9.56
CA LEU A 143 7.71 -2.22 -9.43
C LEU A 143 8.02 -3.73 -9.33
N PRO A 144 7.26 -4.54 -8.56
CA PRO A 144 7.53 -5.98 -8.51
C PRO A 144 7.49 -6.65 -9.89
N LEU A 145 6.56 -6.23 -10.76
CA LEU A 145 6.46 -6.75 -12.12
C LEU A 145 7.66 -6.30 -12.97
N LEU A 146 8.06 -5.04 -12.86
CA LEU A 146 9.22 -4.53 -13.57
C LEU A 146 10.50 -5.27 -13.16
N PHE A 147 10.72 -5.49 -11.86
CA PHE A 147 11.86 -6.24 -11.37
C PHE A 147 11.80 -7.72 -11.76
N LEU A 148 10.61 -8.32 -11.78
CA LEU A 148 10.45 -9.69 -12.25
C LEU A 148 10.90 -9.84 -13.70
N ILE A 149 10.43 -8.96 -14.59
CA ILE A 149 10.83 -8.96 -16.00
C ILE A 149 12.35 -8.77 -16.11
N LEU A 150 12.93 -7.81 -15.38
CA LEU A 150 14.37 -7.60 -15.43
C LEU A 150 15.17 -8.84 -15.00
N LEU A 151 14.75 -9.53 -13.93
CA LEU A 151 15.42 -10.73 -13.42
C LEU A 151 15.20 -11.98 -14.30
N GLU A 152 14.15 -12.01 -15.11
CA GLU A 152 13.85 -13.14 -15.98
C GLU A 152 14.62 -13.05 -17.32
N TYR A 153 14.94 -11.85 -17.79
CA TYR A 153 15.57 -11.62 -19.09
C TYR A 153 17.05 -11.19 -19.03
N PHE A 154 17.59 -10.83 -17.86
CA PHE A 154 18.99 -10.42 -17.66
C PHE A 154 19.64 -11.16 -16.48
#